data_AF-A0A423J161-F1
#
_entry.id   AF-A0A423J161-F1
#
_cell.length_a   1.000
_cell.length_b   1.000
_cell.length_c   1.000
_cell.angle_alpha   90.00
_cell.angle_beta   90.00
_cell.angle_gamma   90.00
#
_symmetry.space_group_name_H-M   'P 1'
#
loop_
_entity.id
_entity.type
_entity.pdbx_description
1 polymer ?
#
loop_
_entity_poly.entity_id
_entity_poly.type
_entity_poly.pdbx_seq_one_letter_code
_entity_poly.pdbx_strand_id
1 'polypeptide(L)'
;MLARHWQRWALCLSIVAPCMANAEPKPENMVYLRTIDPGIEQDIRYASAHNFTGHPLEGYAAAQCLLSLDAAKALARVQTALQAQGYGLKVFDCYRPSRAVADMGRFATEPGDPRKAEFYPRVDKQDFWRLGYVARVSNHSKGSTVDLTLTGPDALPADSWTPSAGQVDCTAPYGQRWRDGALDMGTGFDCFDERAHTDSPTISAAARGNRQTLSRAMEKEGFTGYSKEWWHFTYSGEGSPKNVMDFPITPLGTRDVLDTANQLIVVTTKNWTDIQGTAQRYERQGNTFRKYESPFPVVVGKSGLAWGQGLSSVEQREGPVKREGDGKAPAGVFKLGTAFGYDSTADTKLPYLALTPTIECVDDSHSARYNELVDGATVSKDWNSSERMRRDDDMYRKGIFIEHNTPASPASGSCIFFHIWRGPTSPTLGCTAMDPADIARLFNWLDPRQSPLLVQLPEAEYEQIRESWNLPER
;
A
#
# COMPACT_ATOMS: atom_id res chain seq x y z
N MET A 1 -56.85 -35.09 -48.75
CA MET A 1 -55.65 -34.28 -49.07
C MET A 1 -55.58 -33.14 -48.08
N LEU A 2 -54.63 -33.21 -47.14
CA LEU A 2 -54.42 -32.19 -46.10
C LEU A 2 -53.67 -30.99 -46.69
N ALA A 3 -54.18 -29.78 -46.49
CA ALA A 3 -53.43 -28.54 -46.69
C ALA A 3 -53.38 -27.78 -45.35
N ARG A 4 -52.15 -27.54 -44.88
CA ARG A 4 -51.79 -26.92 -43.61
C ARG A 4 -51.99 -25.40 -43.66
N HIS A 5 -52.71 -24.83 -42.70
CA HIS A 5 -52.62 -23.40 -42.37
C HIS A 5 -51.63 -23.21 -41.23
N TRP A 6 -50.59 -22.41 -41.44
CA TRP A 6 -49.65 -21.96 -40.41
C TRP A 6 -49.94 -20.49 -40.11
N GLN A 7 -50.50 -20.21 -38.93
CA GLN A 7 -50.57 -18.87 -38.35
C GLN A 7 -49.17 -18.45 -37.90
N ARG A 8 -48.67 -17.33 -38.44
CA ARG A 8 -47.44 -16.68 -37.97
C ARG A 8 -47.74 -15.90 -36.70
N TRP A 9 -47.19 -16.36 -35.57
CA TRP A 9 -47.10 -15.57 -34.34
C TRP A 9 -45.80 -14.76 -34.40
N ALA A 10 -45.90 -13.43 -34.45
CA ALA A 10 -44.75 -12.55 -34.32
C ALA A 10 -44.42 -12.41 -32.82
N LEU A 11 -43.35 -13.09 -32.38
CA LEU A 11 -42.81 -12.95 -31.04
C LEU A 11 -41.96 -11.67 -31.00
N CYS A 12 -42.46 -10.60 -30.37
CA CYS A 12 -41.65 -9.43 -30.04
C CYS A 12 -40.68 -9.82 -28.91
N LEU A 13 -39.41 -10.07 -29.25
CA LEU A 13 -38.34 -10.16 -28.26
C LEU A 13 -38.06 -8.77 -27.71
N SER A 14 -38.56 -8.47 -26.52
CA SER A 14 -38.10 -7.34 -25.72
C SER A 14 -36.69 -7.66 -25.22
N ILE A 15 -35.68 -7.05 -25.84
CA ILE A 15 -34.31 -7.09 -25.33
C ILE A 15 -34.30 -6.27 -24.03
N VAL A 16 -34.35 -6.96 -22.90
CA VAL A 16 -34.03 -6.37 -21.60
C VAL A 16 -32.50 -6.23 -21.57
N ALA A 17 -32.01 -5.05 -21.91
CA ALA A 17 -30.62 -4.71 -21.66
C ALA A 17 -30.41 -4.69 -20.14
N PRO A 18 -29.53 -5.54 -19.57
CA PRO A 18 -29.19 -5.42 -18.16
C PRO A 18 -28.56 -4.03 -17.95
N CYS A 19 -29.21 -3.20 -17.15
CA CYS A 19 -28.55 -2.04 -16.57
C CYS A 19 -27.40 -2.57 -15.73
N MET A 20 -26.18 -2.58 -16.29
CA MET A 20 -25.01 -2.62 -15.44
C MET A 20 -25.07 -1.36 -14.60
N ALA A 21 -25.38 -1.50 -13.32
CA ALA A 21 -25.26 -0.42 -12.37
C ALA A 21 -23.80 0.03 -12.40
N ASN A 22 -23.54 1.15 -13.09
CA ASN A 22 -22.23 1.76 -13.08
C ASN A 22 -21.93 2.12 -11.63
N ALA A 23 -20.91 1.50 -11.06
CA ALA A 23 -20.43 1.85 -9.73
C ALA A 23 -20.10 3.34 -9.69
N GLU A 24 -20.43 4.00 -8.58
CA GLU A 24 -20.04 5.40 -8.39
C GLU A 24 -18.51 5.53 -8.52
N PRO A 25 -17.99 6.58 -9.17
CA PRO A 25 -16.55 6.81 -9.20
C PRO A 25 -16.05 7.16 -7.79
N LYS A 26 -14.83 6.70 -7.46
CA LYS A 26 -14.14 7.10 -6.22
C LYS A 26 -14.00 8.64 -6.18
N PRO A 27 -14.51 9.33 -5.15
CA PRO A 27 -14.31 10.77 -4.99
C PRO A 27 -12.83 11.15 -4.88
N GLU A 28 -12.44 12.32 -5.40
CA GLU A 28 -11.04 12.78 -5.41
C GLU A 28 -10.44 12.92 -4.00
N ASN A 29 -11.26 13.28 -3.02
CA ASN A 29 -10.83 13.43 -1.63
C ASN A 29 -10.71 12.10 -0.87
N MET A 30 -11.03 10.96 -1.50
CA MET A 30 -10.82 9.62 -0.96
C MET A 30 -9.49 9.07 -1.43
N VAL A 31 -8.57 8.90 -0.47
CA VAL A 31 -7.18 8.49 -0.72
C VAL A 31 -6.89 7.13 -0.10
N TYR A 32 -5.98 6.41 -0.73
CA TYR A 32 -5.43 5.18 -0.16
C TYR A 32 -4.53 5.55 1.01
N LEU A 33 -4.73 4.92 2.17
CA LEU A 33 -3.91 5.22 3.34
C LEU A 33 -2.41 4.99 3.07
N ARG A 34 -2.05 3.99 2.26
CA ARG A 34 -0.65 3.69 1.88
C ARG A 34 0.06 4.82 1.13
N THR A 35 -0.68 5.72 0.47
CA THR A 35 -0.08 6.88 -0.21
C THR A 35 0.15 8.05 0.75
N ILE A 36 -0.48 8.03 1.93
CA ILE A 36 -0.31 9.05 2.97
C ILE A 36 0.69 8.56 4.03
N ASP A 37 0.56 7.32 4.50
CA ASP A 37 1.47 6.68 5.44
C ASP A 37 1.61 5.18 5.11
N PRO A 38 2.69 4.78 4.42
CA PRO A 38 2.94 3.38 4.09
C PRO A 38 3.39 2.55 5.31
N GLY A 39 3.73 3.19 6.43
CA GLY A 39 4.17 2.53 7.67
C GLY A 39 3.02 1.98 8.51
N ILE A 40 1.77 2.29 8.18
CA ILE A 40 0.59 1.72 8.84
C ILE A 40 0.27 0.36 8.20
N GLU A 41 0.31 -0.70 9.00
CA GLU A 41 -0.02 -2.06 8.57
C GLU A 41 -1.50 -2.14 8.17
N GLN A 42 -1.84 -2.93 7.15
CA GLN A 42 -3.24 -3.15 6.76
C GLN A 42 -3.53 -4.64 6.63
N ASP A 43 -4.54 -5.08 7.38
CA ASP A 43 -5.10 -6.42 7.39
C ASP A 43 -6.61 -6.30 7.12
N ILE A 44 -6.96 -5.88 5.90
CA ILE A 44 -8.33 -5.49 5.52
C ILE A 44 -9.25 -6.72 5.49
N ARG A 45 -9.91 -7.01 6.62
CA ARG A 45 -10.58 -8.30 6.87
C ARG A 45 -11.72 -8.59 5.92
N TYR A 46 -12.48 -7.56 5.56
CA TYR A 46 -13.63 -7.70 4.67
C TYR A 46 -13.27 -7.92 3.20
N ALA A 47 -12.00 -7.78 2.82
CA ALA A 47 -11.50 -8.23 1.51
C ALA A 47 -11.17 -9.73 1.47
N SER A 48 -11.37 -10.45 2.57
CA SER A 48 -11.07 -11.88 2.70
C SER A 48 -12.25 -12.64 3.32
N ALA A 49 -12.18 -13.96 3.37
CA ALA A 49 -13.14 -14.79 4.10
C ALA A 49 -12.88 -14.87 5.62
N HIS A 50 -11.80 -14.26 6.15
CA HIS A 50 -11.51 -14.24 7.58
C HIS A 50 -12.20 -13.06 8.29
N ASN A 51 -13.52 -13.08 8.26
CA ASN A 51 -14.39 -12.16 8.98
C ASN A 51 -15.67 -12.89 9.41
N PHE A 52 -16.53 -12.24 10.18
CA PHE A 52 -17.71 -12.89 10.78
C PHE A 52 -18.71 -13.45 9.76
N THR A 53 -18.75 -12.96 8.51
CA THR A 53 -19.65 -13.47 7.46
C THR A 53 -19.09 -14.69 6.72
N GLY A 54 -17.79 -14.98 6.88
CA GLY A 54 -17.11 -16.11 6.23
C GLY A 54 -16.86 -15.95 4.73
N HIS A 55 -17.03 -14.75 4.16
CA HIS A 55 -16.73 -14.46 2.75
C HIS A 55 -16.26 -12.99 2.58
N PRO A 56 -15.51 -12.66 1.51
CA PRO A 56 -15.21 -11.27 1.17
C PRO A 56 -16.50 -10.48 0.91
N LEU A 57 -16.64 -9.31 1.53
CA LEU A 57 -17.85 -8.52 1.40
C LEU A 57 -17.95 -7.81 0.05
N GLU A 58 -19.17 -7.62 -0.42
CA GLU A 58 -19.43 -6.89 -1.67
C GLU A 58 -18.75 -5.51 -1.68
N GLY A 59 -18.06 -5.19 -2.77
CA GLY A 59 -17.37 -3.91 -2.96
C GLY A 59 -15.91 -3.89 -2.48
N TYR A 60 -15.43 -4.89 -1.74
CA TYR A 60 -14.01 -5.08 -1.45
C TYR A 60 -13.30 -5.83 -2.58
N ALA A 61 -13.06 -5.16 -3.71
CA ALA A 61 -12.31 -5.75 -4.83
C ALA A 61 -10.78 -5.78 -4.58
N ALA A 62 -10.31 -5.16 -3.50
CA ALA A 62 -8.93 -5.23 -3.02
C ALA A 62 -8.85 -5.03 -1.50
N ALA A 63 -7.79 -5.56 -0.90
CA ALA A 63 -7.44 -5.35 0.51
C ALA A 63 -6.72 -3.99 0.70
N GLN A 64 -7.46 -2.90 0.52
CA GLN A 64 -6.94 -1.53 0.64
C GLN A 64 -7.77 -0.68 1.61
N CYS A 65 -7.10 0.07 2.48
CA CYS A 65 -7.73 1.09 3.30
C CYS A 65 -7.86 2.40 2.52
N LEU A 66 -9.10 2.87 2.33
CA LEU A 66 -9.41 4.21 1.84
C LEU A 66 -9.99 5.07 2.95
N LEU A 67 -9.53 6.31 3.04
CA LEU A 67 -10.04 7.31 3.98
C LEU A 67 -10.18 8.66 3.25
N SER A 68 -10.97 9.56 3.81
CA SER A 68 -10.90 10.96 3.44
C SER A 68 -9.48 11.48 3.70
N LEU A 69 -8.99 12.38 2.85
CA LEU A 69 -7.62 12.89 2.94
C LEU A 69 -7.26 13.41 4.35
N ASP A 70 -8.18 14.12 5.00
CA ASP A 70 -7.93 14.69 6.33
C ASP A 70 -7.93 13.62 7.42
N ALA A 71 -8.80 12.61 7.33
CA ALA A 71 -8.76 11.47 8.25
C ALA A 71 -7.46 10.65 8.07
N ALA A 72 -7.02 10.44 6.82
CA ALA A 72 -5.76 9.75 6.55
C ALA A 72 -4.55 10.51 7.10
N LYS A 73 -4.50 11.84 6.92
CA LYS A 73 -3.45 12.69 7.50
C LYS A 73 -3.49 12.72 9.01
N ALA A 74 -4.67 12.74 9.62
CA ALA A 74 -4.82 12.65 11.07
C ALA A 74 -4.30 11.32 11.59
N LEU A 75 -4.65 10.22 10.94
CA LEU A 75 -4.17 8.89 11.29
C LEU A 75 -2.65 8.75 11.17
N ALA A 76 -2.03 9.35 10.14
CA ALA A 76 -0.57 9.41 10.00
C ALA A 76 0.12 10.14 11.17
N ARG A 77 -0.52 11.18 11.73
CA ARG A 77 -0.01 11.85 12.94
C ARG A 77 -0.16 10.97 14.19
N VAL A 78 -1.25 10.21 14.30
CA VAL A 78 -1.40 9.19 15.35
C VAL A 78 -0.27 8.16 15.26
N GLN A 79 -0.01 7.63 14.06
CA GLN A 79 1.09 6.70 13.80
C GLN A 79 2.43 7.28 14.25
N THR A 80 2.76 8.50 13.82
CA THR A 80 3.99 9.19 14.20
C THR A 80 4.14 9.30 15.73
N ALA A 81 3.07 9.66 16.44
CA ALA A 81 3.07 9.80 17.89
C ALA A 81 3.23 8.45 18.63
N LEU A 82 2.68 7.37 18.07
CA LEU A 82 2.80 6.02 18.62
C LEU A 82 4.18 5.39 18.33
N GLN A 83 4.76 5.66 17.16
CA GLN A 83 6.11 5.23 16.80
C GLN A 83 7.16 5.79 17.77
N ALA A 84 6.99 7.04 18.22
CA ALA A 84 7.85 7.64 19.24
C ALA A 84 7.79 6.90 20.60
N GLN A 85 6.78 6.06 20.82
CA GLN A 85 6.58 5.23 22.01
C GLN A 85 6.89 3.75 21.76
N GLY A 86 7.38 3.39 20.57
CA GLY A 86 7.67 2.02 20.18
C GLY A 86 6.48 1.21 19.68
N TYR A 87 5.34 1.85 19.41
CA TYR A 87 4.14 1.20 18.88
C TYR A 87 3.94 1.50 17.39
N GLY A 88 3.17 0.65 16.71
CA GLY A 88 2.65 0.90 15.37
C GLY A 88 1.13 0.74 15.32
N LEU A 89 0.53 1.15 14.21
CA LEU A 89 -0.88 0.92 13.91
C LEU A 89 -1.06 -0.20 12.88
N LYS A 90 -2.13 -0.97 13.05
CA LYS A 90 -2.69 -1.89 12.06
C LYS A 90 -4.17 -1.60 11.86
N VAL A 91 -4.60 -1.42 10.61
CA VAL A 91 -6.01 -1.19 10.27
C VAL A 91 -6.67 -2.47 9.75
N PHE A 92 -7.90 -2.72 10.18
CA PHE A 92 -8.75 -3.85 9.79
C PHE A 92 -9.86 -3.45 8.82
N ASP A 93 -10.37 -2.23 8.95
CA ASP A 93 -11.35 -1.65 8.02
C ASP A 93 -11.27 -0.12 7.99
N CYS A 94 -11.68 0.48 6.88
CA CYS A 94 -11.67 1.94 6.68
C CYS A 94 -12.96 2.36 5.98
N TYR A 95 -12.92 3.03 4.82
CA TYR A 95 -14.12 3.19 4.01
C TYR A 95 -14.75 1.82 3.69
N ARG A 96 -16.04 1.68 4.00
CA ARG A 96 -16.86 0.49 3.72
C ARG A 96 -17.98 0.87 2.76
N PRO A 97 -17.98 0.38 1.51
CA PRO A 97 -19.05 0.65 0.56
C PRO A 97 -20.42 0.30 1.15
N SER A 98 -21.45 1.09 0.84
CA SER A 98 -22.80 0.83 1.37
C SER A 98 -23.33 -0.56 1.00
N ARG A 99 -22.91 -1.12 -0.15
CA ARG A 99 -23.22 -2.51 -0.54
C ARG A 99 -22.63 -3.55 0.41
N ALA A 100 -21.45 -3.33 1.01
CA ALA A 100 -20.90 -4.21 2.04
C ALA A 100 -21.75 -4.17 3.32
N VAL A 101 -22.31 -3.01 3.67
CA VAL A 101 -23.24 -2.88 4.80
C VAL A 101 -24.53 -3.64 4.51
N ALA A 102 -25.05 -3.56 3.29
CA ALA A 102 -26.20 -4.36 2.86
C ALA A 102 -25.91 -5.86 2.91
N ASP A 103 -24.68 -6.26 2.56
CA ASP A 103 -24.20 -7.64 2.64
C ASP A 103 -24.16 -8.20 4.06
N MET A 104 -23.57 -7.44 5.00
CA MET A 104 -23.64 -7.74 6.44
C MET A 104 -25.09 -7.86 6.92
N GLY A 105 -25.98 -7.00 6.40
CA GLY A 105 -27.40 -7.04 6.70
C GLY A 105 -28.10 -8.31 6.20
N ARG A 106 -27.80 -8.75 4.96
CA ARG A 106 -28.29 -10.04 4.42
C ARG A 106 -27.78 -11.19 5.25
N PHE A 107 -26.47 -11.23 5.54
CA PHE A 107 -25.88 -12.23 6.42
C PHE A 107 -26.61 -12.33 7.76
N ALA A 108 -26.96 -11.20 8.39
CA ALA A 108 -27.67 -11.17 9.66
C ALA A 108 -29.10 -11.76 9.59
N THR A 109 -29.68 -11.90 8.39
CA THR A 109 -31.05 -12.39 8.18
C THR A 109 -31.13 -13.78 7.55
N GLU A 110 -30.16 -14.16 6.72
CA GLU A 110 -30.16 -15.45 6.02
C GLU A 110 -29.73 -16.61 6.95
N PRO A 111 -30.09 -17.88 6.67
CA PRO A 111 -29.61 -19.01 7.46
C PRO A 111 -28.09 -19.22 7.36
N GLY A 112 -27.48 -19.79 8.40
CA GLY A 112 -26.07 -20.22 8.39
C GLY A 112 -25.15 -19.38 9.27
N ASP A 113 -24.16 -20.04 9.87
CA ASP A 113 -23.28 -19.47 10.90
C ASP A 113 -21.82 -19.88 10.66
N PRO A 114 -21.25 -19.54 9.48
CA PRO A 114 -19.99 -20.11 9.02
C PRO A 114 -18.82 -19.83 9.96
N ARG A 115 -18.84 -18.71 10.71
CA ARG A 115 -17.77 -18.30 11.61
C ARG A 115 -18.23 -18.01 13.05
N LYS A 116 -19.38 -18.56 13.48
CA LYS A 116 -19.97 -18.30 14.81
C LYS A 116 -19.04 -18.66 15.96
N ALA A 117 -18.35 -19.80 15.89
CA ALA A 117 -17.50 -20.27 16.98
C ALA A 117 -16.33 -19.31 17.27
N GLU A 118 -15.91 -18.53 16.28
CA GLU A 118 -14.88 -17.51 16.42
C GLU A 118 -15.45 -16.15 16.84
N PHE A 119 -16.31 -15.53 16.03
CA PHE A 119 -16.62 -14.10 16.20
C PHE A 119 -17.78 -13.80 17.15
N TYR A 120 -18.74 -14.72 17.28
CA TYR A 120 -19.97 -14.47 18.03
C TYR A 120 -20.53 -15.73 18.74
N PRO A 121 -19.70 -16.51 19.46
CA PRO A 121 -20.10 -17.83 19.98
C PRO A 121 -21.23 -17.76 21.03
N ARG A 122 -21.44 -16.60 21.65
CA ARG A 122 -22.44 -16.35 22.70
C ARG A 122 -23.60 -15.47 22.24
N VAL A 123 -23.60 -15.02 21.00
CA VAL A 123 -24.62 -14.11 20.46
C VAL A 123 -25.36 -14.80 19.33
N ASP A 124 -26.69 -14.68 19.35
CA ASP A 124 -27.51 -15.15 18.24
C ASP A 124 -27.60 -14.07 17.16
N LYS A 125 -27.49 -14.50 15.90
CA LYS A 125 -27.43 -13.61 14.75
C LYS A 125 -28.65 -12.68 14.64
N GLN A 126 -29.81 -13.14 15.13
CA GLN A 126 -31.06 -12.36 15.19
C GLN A 126 -30.94 -11.11 16.08
N ASP A 127 -30.02 -11.12 17.04
CA ASP A 127 -29.79 -10.02 17.97
C ASP A 127 -28.79 -8.97 17.48
N PHE A 128 -28.11 -9.19 16.35
CA PHE A 128 -27.06 -8.28 15.86
C PHE A 128 -27.53 -6.83 15.74
N TRP A 129 -28.74 -6.61 15.23
CA TRP A 129 -29.36 -5.29 15.11
C TRP A 129 -29.69 -4.67 16.46
N ARG A 130 -30.25 -5.47 17.37
CA ARG A 130 -30.66 -5.02 18.71
C ARG A 130 -29.45 -4.65 19.57
N LEU A 131 -28.38 -5.43 19.45
CA LEU A 131 -27.13 -5.23 20.19
C LEU A 131 -26.24 -4.17 19.54
N GLY A 132 -26.47 -3.86 18.26
CA GLY A 132 -25.78 -2.79 17.53
C GLY A 132 -24.43 -3.22 16.93
N TYR A 133 -24.25 -4.51 16.67
CA TYR A 133 -23.08 -5.06 15.95
C TYR A 133 -23.22 -4.96 14.43
N VAL A 134 -24.45 -4.87 13.92
CA VAL A 134 -24.75 -4.56 12.52
C VAL A 134 -25.62 -3.32 12.46
N ALA A 135 -25.29 -2.41 11.55
CA ALA A 135 -25.95 -1.12 11.38
C ALA A 135 -26.58 -1.00 9.98
N ARG A 136 -27.70 -0.27 9.87
CA ARG A 136 -28.40 -0.08 8.57
C ARG A 136 -27.67 0.95 7.72
N VAL A 137 -26.98 1.85 8.40
CA VAL A 137 -26.13 2.88 7.83
C VAL A 137 -24.87 2.91 8.69
N SER A 138 -23.71 2.74 8.06
CA SER A 138 -22.41 2.76 8.75
C SER A 138 -21.71 4.11 8.55
N ASN A 139 -21.03 4.60 9.59
CA ASN A 139 -20.14 5.76 9.45
C ASN A 139 -18.91 5.43 8.58
N HIS A 140 -18.52 4.16 8.44
CA HIS A 140 -17.49 3.74 7.48
C HIS A 140 -17.85 4.11 6.05
N SER A 141 -19.14 4.07 5.68
CA SER A 141 -19.59 4.43 4.33
C SER A 141 -19.47 5.93 4.02
N LYS A 142 -19.08 6.75 5.02
CA LYS A 142 -18.75 8.17 4.84
C LYS A 142 -17.23 8.40 4.69
N GLY A 143 -16.40 7.37 4.83
CA GLY A 143 -14.97 7.43 4.55
C GLY A 143 -14.08 8.10 5.60
N SER A 144 -14.60 8.44 6.78
CA SER A 144 -13.79 9.01 7.89
C SER A 144 -13.80 8.16 9.15
N THR A 145 -14.12 6.87 9.01
CA THR A 145 -14.11 5.91 10.12
C THR A 145 -13.12 4.80 9.83
N VAL A 146 -12.44 4.35 10.87
CA VAL A 146 -11.39 3.34 10.81
C VAL A 146 -11.54 2.38 11.97
N ASP A 147 -11.36 1.09 11.67
CA ASP A 147 -11.23 0.02 12.66
C ASP A 147 -9.74 -0.37 12.73
N LEU A 148 -9.12 -0.27 13.89
CA LEU A 148 -7.67 -0.44 14.03
C LEU A 148 -7.22 -0.93 15.41
N THR A 149 -5.94 -1.28 15.49
CA THR A 149 -5.27 -1.76 16.70
C THR A 149 -3.82 -1.27 16.79
N LEU A 150 -3.17 -1.59 17.90
CA LEU A 150 -1.74 -1.36 18.15
C LEU A 150 -0.92 -2.62 17.83
N THR A 151 0.23 -2.41 17.20
CA THR A 151 1.35 -3.36 17.12
C THR A 151 2.50 -2.87 18.01
N GLY A 152 3.43 -3.75 18.36
CA GLY A 152 4.56 -3.37 19.21
C GLY A 152 5.38 -4.57 19.72
N PRO A 153 6.37 -4.33 20.59
CA PRO A 153 7.33 -5.35 21.02
C PRO A 153 6.71 -6.59 21.69
N ASP A 154 5.60 -6.41 22.42
CA ASP A 154 4.91 -7.48 23.13
C ASP A 154 3.84 -8.20 22.27
N ALA A 155 3.73 -7.83 20.99
CA ALA A 155 2.78 -8.48 20.09
C ALA A 155 3.30 -9.87 19.69
N LEU A 156 2.42 -10.87 19.77
CA LEU A 156 2.73 -12.19 19.23
C LEU A 156 2.83 -12.13 17.70
N PRO A 157 3.73 -12.91 17.06
CA PRO A 157 3.81 -12.97 15.60
C PRO A 157 2.47 -13.36 14.97
N ALA A 158 2.13 -12.73 13.84
CA ALA A 158 0.91 -13.03 13.11
C ALA A 158 0.95 -14.43 12.48
N ASP A 159 -0.17 -15.14 12.53
CA ASP A 159 -0.40 -16.37 11.79
C ASP A 159 -0.92 -16.07 10.38
N SER A 160 -0.59 -16.95 9.42
CA SER A 160 -1.19 -16.91 8.08
C SER A 160 -2.52 -17.65 8.09
N TRP A 161 -3.61 -16.92 7.83
CA TRP A 161 -4.94 -17.52 7.78
C TRP A 161 -5.18 -18.33 6.52
N THR A 162 -5.89 -19.45 6.66
CA THR A 162 -6.42 -20.23 5.55
C THR A 162 -7.90 -20.57 5.80
N PRO A 163 -8.71 -20.81 4.76
CA PRO A 163 -10.10 -21.22 4.93
C PRO A 163 -10.32 -22.50 5.75
N SER A 164 -9.29 -23.36 5.84
CA SER A 164 -9.32 -24.59 6.64
C SER A 164 -8.85 -24.42 8.08
N ALA A 165 -8.39 -23.23 8.48
CA ALA A 165 -7.99 -22.94 9.84
C ALA A 165 -9.18 -23.12 10.81
N GLY A 166 -8.93 -23.79 11.93
CA GLY A 166 -9.92 -23.98 12.99
C GLY A 166 -10.37 -22.64 13.57
N GLN A 167 -11.66 -22.54 13.91
CA GLN A 167 -12.20 -21.36 14.57
C GLN A 167 -11.79 -21.32 16.04
N VAL A 168 -11.39 -20.15 16.49
CA VAL A 168 -10.98 -19.90 17.88
C VAL A 168 -11.83 -18.77 18.44
N ASP A 169 -12.42 -18.97 19.61
CA ASP A 169 -13.24 -17.95 20.27
C ASP A 169 -12.50 -16.60 20.38
N CYS A 170 -13.12 -15.53 19.89
CA CYS A 170 -12.56 -14.18 19.89
C CYS A 170 -12.31 -13.62 21.30
N THR A 171 -12.84 -14.26 22.34
CA THR A 171 -12.58 -13.92 23.76
C THR A 171 -11.63 -14.88 24.46
N ALA A 172 -11.09 -15.89 23.76
CA ALA A 172 -10.07 -16.78 24.31
C ALA A 172 -8.88 -15.97 24.85
N PRO A 173 -8.12 -16.52 25.83
CA PRO A 173 -6.89 -15.89 26.32
C PRO A 173 -5.97 -15.51 25.17
N TYR A 174 -5.23 -14.39 25.30
CA TYR A 174 -4.44 -13.81 24.21
C TYR A 174 -3.54 -14.82 23.47
N GLY A 175 -2.78 -15.64 24.20
CA GLY A 175 -1.89 -16.65 23.60
C GLY A 175 -2.59 -17.86 22.97
N GLN A 176 -3.91 -17.96 23.10
CA GLN A 176 -4.73 -19.03 22.49
C GLN A 176 -5.62 -18.51 21.36
N ARG A 177 -5.86 -17.20 21.28
CA ARG A 177 -6.64 -16.55 20.22
C ARG A 177 -5.89 -16.62 18.88
N TRP A 178 -6.63 -16.47 17.78
CA TRP A 178 -6.03 -16.14 16.49
C TRP A 178 -5.02 -15.00 16.62
N ARG A 179 -3.80 -15.19 16.11
CA ARG A 179 -2.72 -14.20 16.19
C ARG A 179 -2.72 -13.36 14.92
N ASP A 180 -3.16 -12.12 15.04
CA ASP A 180 -3.20 -11.12 13.97
C ASP A 180 -1.98 -10.17 13.99
N GLY A 181 -1.00 -10.43 14.86
CA GLY A 181 0.17 -9.57 15.02
C GLY A 181 -0.11 -8.30 15.82
N ALA A 182 -1.26 -8.18 16.47
CA ALA A 182 -1.59 -7.04 17.33
C ALA A 182 -1.26 -7.32 18.80
N LEU A 183 -1.15 -6.27 19.61
CA LEU A 183 -1.10 -6.36 21.06
C LEU A 183 -2.43 -6.93 21.62
N ASP A 184 -2.38 -7.48 22.84
CA ASP A 184 -3.59 -7.95 23.52
C ASP A 184 -4.55 -6.78 23.77
N MET A 185 -5.71 -6.82 23.11
CA MET A 185 -6.80 -5.88 23.29
C MET A 185 -7.98 -6.51 24.03
N GLY A 186 -7.80 -7.67 24.66
CA GLY A 186 -8.82 -8.35 25.46
C GLY A 186 -9.82 -9.16 24.64
N THR A 187 -10.05 -8.80 23.38
CA THR A 187 -10.79 -9.60 22.38
C THR A 187 -10.11 -9.49 21.00
N GLY A 188 -10.46 -10.40 20.08
CA GLY A 188 -10.15 -10.21 18.65
C GLY A 188 -10.96 -9.06 18.05
N PHE A 189 -10.55 -8.61 16.85
CA PHE A 189 -11.35 -7.74 16.00
C PHE A 189 -12.67 -8.42 15.61
N ASP A 190 -13.74 -7.63 15.43
CA ASP A 190 -15.11 -8.11 15.16
C ASP A 190 -15.65 -9.12 16.18
N CYS A 191 -15.17 -9.07 17.43
CA CYS A 191 -15.69 -9.92 18.49
C CYS A 191 -17.03 -9.37 19.00
N PHE A 192 -18.12 -10.06 18.71
CA PHE A 192 -19.46 -9.63 19.13
C PHE A 192 -19.73 -10.14 20.55
N ASP A 193 -19.16 -9.43 21.51
CA ASP A 193 -19.20 -9.74 22.94
C ASP A 193 -19.04 -8.45 23.75
N GLU A 194 -19.64 -8.36 24.94
CA GLU A 194 -19.50 -7.18 25.81
C GLU A 194 -18.05 -6.95 26.28
N ARG A 195 -17.19 -7.97 26.20
CA ARG A 195 -15.73 -7.82 26.37
C ARG A 195 -15.10 -6.90 25.32
N ALA A 196 -15.70 -6.75 24.15
CA ALA A 196 -15.22 -5.86 23.10
C ALA A 196 -15.54 -4.38 23.37
N HIS A 197 -16.47 -4.07 24.27
CA HIS A 197 -16.77 -2.69 24.67
C HIS A 197 -15.54 -2.00 25.22
N THR A 198 -15.27 -0.76 24.80
CA THR A 198 -14.02 -0.02 25.06
C THR A 198 -13.59 -0.08 26.53
N ASP A 199 -14.51 0.22 27.45
CA ASP A 199 -14.27 0.27 28.89
C ASP A 199 -14.61 -1.03 29.65
N SER A 200 -14.65 -2.18 28.96
CA SER A 200 -15.03 -3.44 29.60
C SER A 200 -14.16 -3.77 30.82
N PRO A 201 -14.74 -3.99 32.01
CA PRO A 201 -13.98 -4.31 33.22
C PRO A 201 -13.55 -5.78 33.29
N THR A 202 -14.01 -6.60 32.35
CA THR A 202 -13.86 -8.07 32.37
C THR A 202 -12.65 -8.58 31.57
N ILE A 203 -11.80 -7.68 31.10
CA ILE A 203 -10.55 -7.97 30.39
C ILE A 203 -9.32 -7.67 31.26
N SER A 204 -8.16 -8.17 30.85
CA SER A 204 -6.90 -8.01 31.59
C SER A 204 -6.53 -6.54 31.79
N ALA A 205 -5.75 -6.24 32.84
CA ALA A 205 -5.25 -4.88 33.06
C ALA A 205 -4.35 -4.40 31.90
N ALA A 206 -3.55 -5.31 31.34
CA ALA A 206 -2.72 -5.03 30.16
C ALA A 206 -3.57 -4.65 28.94
N ALA A 207 -4.61 -5.43 28.64
CA ALA A 207 -5.53 -5.14 27.54
C ALA A 207 -6.24 -3.78 27.71
N ARG A 208 -6.69 -3.45 28.93
CA ARG A 208 -7.25 -2.13 29.21
C ARG A 208 -6.23 -1.01 29.01
N GLY A 209 -4.97 -1.22 29.42
CA GLY A 209 -3.88 -0.29 29.18
C GLY A 209 -3.66 -0.04 27.69
N ASN A 210 -3.63 -1.09 26.88
CA ASN A 210 -3.45 -0.98 25.42
C ASN A 210 -4.61 -0.23 24.75
N ARG A 211 -5.86 -0.53 25.12
CA ARG A 211 -7.04 0.22 24.63
C ARG A 211 -6.96 1.70 25.01
N GLN A 212 -6.59 2.02 26.25
CA GLN A 212 -6.44 3.41 26.68
C GLN A 212 -5.32 4.15 25.93
N THR A 213 -4.20 3.49 25.66
CA THR A 213 -3.12 4.04 24.83
C THR A 213 -3.63 4.37 23.43
N LEU A 214 -4.34 3.44 22.79
CA LEU A 214 -4.94 3.66 21.47
C LEU A 214 -5.95 4.80 21.50
N SER A 215 -6.94 4.74 22.40
CA SER A 215 -8.01 5.76 22.50
C SER A 215 -7.44 7.16 22.71
N ARG A 216 -6.49 7.34 23.65
CA ARG A 216 -5.87 8.65 23.88
C ARG A 216 -5.12 9.17 22.66
N ALA A 217 -4.41 8.30 21.95
CA ALA A 217 -3.68 8.69 20.75
C ALA A 217 -4.64 9.12 19.62
N MET A 218 -5.71 8.36 19.42
CA MET A 218 -6.76 8.65 18.44
C MET A 218 -7.50 9.95 18.78
N GLU A 219 -7.95 10.11 20.02
CA GLU A 219 -8.69 11.29 20.49
C GLU A 219 -7.89 12.59 20.35
N LYS A 220 -6.57 12.52 20.61
CA LYS A 220 -5.68 13.67 20.47
C LYS A 220 -5.64 14.23 19.03
N GLU A 221 -5.88 13.38 18.04
CA GLU A 221 -5.90 13.75 16.62
C GLU A 221 -7.32 13.93 16.06
N GLY A 222 -8.34 14.06 16.92
CA GLY A 222 -9.70 14.41 16.53
C GLY A 222 -10.59 13.23 16.14
N PHE A 223 -10.20 12.01 16.50
CA PHE A 223 -11.06 10.83 16.39
C PHE A 223 -11.93 10.66 17.64
N THR A 224 -13.08 10.01 17.50
CA THR A 224 -13.96 9.63 18.60
C THR A 224 -14.23 8.14 18.52
N GLY A 225 -13.99 7.43 19.63
CA GLY A 225 -14.24 5.99 19.73
C GLY A 225 -15.71 5.64 19.86
N TYR A 226 -16.10 4.44 19.45
CA TYR A 226 -17.43 3.88 19.72
C TYR A 226 -17.38 2.97 20.95
N SER A 227 -18.25 3.21 21.93
CA SER A 227 -18.15 2.56 23.25
C SER A 227 -18.32 1.05 23.23
N LYS A 228 -18.94 0.48 22.19
CA LYS A 228 -19.13 -0.97 22.07
C LYS A 228 -18.02 -1.70 21.32
N GLU A 229 -17.10 -0.96 20.71
CA GLU A 229 -16.08 -1.53 19.83
C GLU A 229 -14.75 -0.81 20.09
N TRP A 230 -13.84 -1.47 20.81
CA TRP A 230 -12.56 -0.85 21.19
C TRP A 230 -11.68 -0.43 20.00
N TRP A 231 -11.91 -1.03 18.83
CA TRP A 231 -11.17 -0.78 17.60
C TRP A 231 -11.73 0.36 16.75
N HIS A 232 -12.96 0.82 17.02
CA HIS A 232 -13.72 1.67 16.09
C HIS A 232 -13.60 3.16 16.41
N PHE A 233 -13.16 3.96 15.42
CA PHE A 233 -12.94 5.40 15.59
C PHE A 233 -13.40 6.21 14.37
N THR A 234 -14.13 7.29 14.62
CA THR A 234 -14.57 8.24 13.58
C THR A 234 -13.87 9.59 13.71
N TYR A 235 -13.24 10.08 12.64
CA TYR A 235 -12.68 11.42 12.55
C TYR A 235 -13.76 12.47 12.27
N SER A 236 -13.80 13.50 13.12
CA SER A 236 -14.86 14.53 13.09
C SER A 236 -14.32 15.93 12.75
N GLY A 237 -13.16 16.03 12.10
CA GLY A 237 -12.59 17.32 11.70
C GLY A 237 -13.41 18.06 10.63
N GLU A 238 -13.09 19.34 10.42
CA GLU A 238 -13.68 20.14 9.35
C GLU A 238 -13.44 19.47 7.99
N GLY A 239 -14.48 19.36 7.16
CA GLY A 239 -14.39 18.73 5.84
C GLY A 239 -14.67 17.22 5.80
N SER A 240 -14.89 16.55 6.94
CA SER A 240 -15.30 15.14 6.96
C SER A 240 -16.54 14.92 6.08
N PRO A 241 -16.52 13.97 5.12
CA PRO A 241 -17.67 13.70 4.29
C PRO A 241 -18.85 13.24 5.14
N LYS A 242 -20.04 13.72 4.79
CA LYS A 242 -21.28 13.42 5.53
C LYS A 242 -22.16 12.41 4.82
N ASN A 243 -21.98 12.26 3.51
CA ASN A 243 -22.80 11.41 2.66
C ASN A 243 -22.29 9.98 2.69
N VAL A 244 -23.23 9.04 2.66
CA VAL A 244 -22.94 7.62 2.40
C VAL A 244 -22.52 7.49 0.94
N MET A 245 -21.46 6.73 0.68
CA MET A 245 -20.89 6.50 -0.64
C MET A 245 -20.99 5.01 -1.01
N ASP A 246 -21.05 4.72 -2.31
CA ASP A 246 -21.07 3.36 -2.83
C ASP A 246 -20.18 3.16 -4.08
N PHE A 247 -18.89 3.42 -3.94
CA PHE A 247 -17.86 3.01 -4.90
C PHE A 247 -17.07 1.79 -4.39
N PRO A 248 -16.60 0.88 -5.26
CA PRO A 248 -15.79 -0.27 -4.86
C PRO A 248 -14.38 0.15 -4.46
N ILE A 249 -13.80 -0.62 -3.54
CA ILE A 249 -12.38 -0.54 -3.18
C ILE A 249 -11.59 -1.35 -4.20
N THR A 250 -10.87 -0.66 -5.08
CA THR A 250 -10.02 -1.27 -6.10
C THR A 250 -8.55 -1.34 -5.65
N PRO A 251 -7.70 -2.12 -6.32
CA PRO A 251 -6.26 -2.07 -6.08
C PRO A 251 -5.72 -0.65 -6.25
N LEU A 252 -4.71 -0.28 -5.46
CA LEU A 252 -4.00 0.98 -5.61
C LEU A 252 -3.39 1.06 -7.02
N GLY A 253 -3.87 2.00 -7.84
CA GLY A 253 -3.39 2.18 -9.20
C GLY A 253 -2.19 3.13 -9.28
N THR A 254 -1.45 3.07 -10.39
CA THR A 254 -0.32 3.98 -10.64
C THR A 254 -0.70 5.45 -10.56
N ARG A 255 -1.88 5.80 -11.10
CA ARG A 255 -2.38 7.17 -11.08
C ARG A 255 -2.59 7.68 -9.65
N ASP A 256 -3.18 6.87 -8.78
CA ASP A 256 -3.41 7.26 -7.39
C ASP A 256 -2.10 7.59 -6.67
N VAL A 257 -1.02 6.88 -7.01
CA VAL A 257 0.32 7.15 -6.48
C VAL A 257 0.90 8.44 -7.05
N LEU A 258 0.84 8.62 -8.38
CA LEU A 258 1.35 9.82 -9.06
C LEU A 258 0.62 11.10 -8.63
N ASP A 259 -0.68 11.02 -8.33
CA ASP A 259 -1.49 12.15 -7.87
C ASP A 259 -1.05 12.68 -6.50
N THR A 260 -0.32 11.89 -5.71
CA THR A 260 0.27 12.34 -4.43
C THR A 260 1.66 12.97 -4.54
N ALA A 261 2.33 12.83 -5.69
CA ALA A 261 3.71 13.27 -5.85
C ALA A 261 3.80 14.74 -6.24
N ASN A 262 4.63 15.52 -5.52
CA ASN A 262 4.94 16.91 -5.88
C ASN A 262 6.28 17.04 -6.61
N GLN A 263 7.14 16.03 -6.56
CA GLN A 263 8.38 15.94 -7.32
C GLN A 263 8.38 14.70 -8.19
N LEU A 264 8.72 14.87 -9.47
CA LEU A 264 8.75 13.78 -10.44
C LEU A 264 10.03 13.84 -11.26
N ILE A 265 10.73 12.71 -11.39
CA ILE A 265 11.80 12.51 -12.36
C ILE A 265 11.26 11.60 -13.46
N VAL A 266 11.23 12.07 -14.69
CA VAL A 266 10.89 11.27 -15.86
C VAL A 266 12.19 10.89 -16.57
N VAL A 267 12.49 9.60 -16.62
CA VAL A 267 13.59 9.03 -17.42
C VAL A 267 13.00 8.34 -18.64
N THR A 268 13.47 8.69 -19.82
CA THR A 268 13.06 8.01 -21.06
C THR A 268 14.23 7.53 -21.89
N THR A 269 14.11 6.31 -22.43
CA THR A 269 14.99 5.75 -23.46
C THR A 269 14.23 5.63 -24.77
N LYS A 270 14.93 5.68 -25.90
CA LYS A 270 14.29 5.60 -27.23
C LYS A 270 13.50 4.29 -27.43
N ASN A 271 13.98 3.17 -26.89
CA ASN A 271 13.25 1.90 -26.83
C ASN A 271 13.75 1.02 -25.66
N TRP A 272 13.19 -0.20 -25.56
CA TRP A 272 13.51 -1.21 -24.55
C TRP A 272 14.97 -1.68 -24.48
N THR A 273 15.76 -1.45 -25.54
CA THR A 273 17.14 -1.94 -25.66
C THR A 273 18.18 -0.82 -25.67
N ASP A 274 17.76 0.43 -25.83
CA ASP A 274 18.67 1.57 -25.79
C ASP A 274 19.27 1.76 -24.41
N ILE A 275 20.57 2.01 -24.39
CA ILE A 275 21.34 2.23 -23.16
C ILE A 275 21.43 3.71 -22.76
N GLN A 276 21.07 4.62 -23.67
CA GLN A 276 21.07 6.06 -23.43
C GLN A 276 19.64 6.55 -23.22
N GLY A 277 19.50 7.51 -22.32
CA GLY A 277 18.23 8.15 -22.03
C GLY A 277 18.39 9.60 -21.62
N THR A 278 17.25 10.22 -21.34
CA THR A 278 17.18 11.60 -20.83
C THR A 278 16.35 11.61 -19.56
N ALA A 279 16.82 12.33 -18.54
CA ALA A 279 16.08 12.60 -17.32
C ALA A 279 15.58 14.06 -17.32
N GLN A 280 14.29 14.25 -17.08
CA GLN A 280 13.66 15.56 -16.85
C GLN A 280 13.03 15.59 -15.46
N ARG A 281 13.31 16.64 -14.71
CA ARG A 281 12.68 16.90 -13.40
C ARG A 281 11.42 17.73 -13.58
N TYR A 282 10.44 17.50 -12.73
CA TYR A 282 9.20 18.26 -12.66
C TYR A 282 8.79 18.54 -11.22
N GLU A 283 8.14 19.68 -11.02
CA GLU A 283 7.44 20.03 -9.79
C GLU A 283 5.95 20.20 -10.06
N ARG A 284 5.11 19.73 -9.14
CA ARG A 284 3.66 19.87 -9.23
C ARG A 284 3.25 21.31 -8.93
N GLN A 285 2.41 21.88 -9.79
CA GLN A 285 1.76 23.18 -9.61
C GLN A 285 0.25 23.01 -9.80
N GLY A 286 -0.49 22.98 -8.70
CA GLY A 286 -1.89 22.56 -8.72
C GLY A 286 -2.02 21.10 -9.14
N ASN A 287 -2.77 20.82 -10.21
CA ASN A 287 -3.00 19.45 -10.69
C ASN A 287 -2.06 19.02 -11.82
N THR A 288 -1.10 19.86 -12.21
CA THR A 288 -0.19 19.59 -13.34
C THR A 288 1.28 19.66 -12.93
N PHE A 289 2.13 18.95 -13.66
CA PHE A 289 3.59 19.00 -13.49
C PHE A 289 4.22 20.04 -14.42
N ARG A 290 5.13 20.86 -13.90
CA ARG A 290 5.94 21.80 -14.69
C ARG A 290 7.41 21.39 -14.71
N LYS A 291 8.05 21.54 -15.86
CA LYS A 291 9.48 21.26 -16.03
C LYS A 291 10.29 22.09 -15.05
N TYR A 292 11.14 21.42 -14.28
CA TYR A 292 12.10 22.01 -13.36
C TYR A 292 13.50 21.94 -13.98
N GLU A 293 14.02 23.09 -14.38
CA GLU A 293 15.30 23.25 -15.08
C GLU A 293 15.41 22.39 -16.37
N SER A 294 16.57 22.46 -17.02
CA SER A 294 16.86 21.69 -18.24
C SER A 294 16.98 20.18 -17.95
N PRO A 295 16.62 19.32 -18.92
CA PRO A 295 16.86 17.89 -18.83
C PRO A 295 18.37 17.58 -18.91
N PHE A 296 18.74 16.38 -18.49
CA PHE A 296 20.14 15.92 -18.51
C PHE A 296 20.24 14.46 -19.00
N PRO A 297 21.37 14.08 -19.61
CA PRO A 297 21.60 12.73 -20.12
C PRO A 297 21.76 11.71 -18.98
N VAL A 298 21.29 10.48 -19.25
CA VAL A 298 21.52 9.31 -18.39
C VAL A 298 21.89 8.09 -19.22
N VAL A 299 22.51 7.10 -18.58
CA VAL A 299 22.67 5.75 -19.12
C VAL A 299 21.93 4.75 -18.23
N VAL A 300 21.38 3.70 -18.84
CA VAL A 300 20.64 2.64 -18.13
C VAL A 300 21.39 1.31 -18.20
N GLY A 301 20.73 0.21 -17.83
CA GLY A 301 21.29 -1.14 -17.94
C GLY A 301 21.84 -1.44 -19.33
N LYS A 302 22.91 -2.23 -19.40
CA LYS A 302 23.59 -2.66 -20.65
C LYS A 302 22.68 -3.33 -21.68
N SER A 303 21.50 -3.78 -21.27
CA SER A 303 20.49 -4.38 -22.12
C SER A 303 19.21 -3.54 -22.21
N GLY A 304 19.25 -2.27 -21.77
CA GLY A 304 18.14 -1.32 -21.81
C GLY A 304 17.22 -1.40 -20.59
N LEU A 305 15.92 -1.33 -20.85
CA LEU A 305 14.86 -1.33 -19.83
C LEU A 305 14.07 -2.65 -19.80
N ALA A 306 13.44 -2.94 -18.68
CA ALA A 306 12.39 -3.95 -18.51
C ALA A 306 11.42 -3.58 -17.40
N TRP A 307 10.14 -3.93 -17.55
CA TRP A 307 9.11 -3.73 -16.54
C TRP A 307 9.55 -4.25 -15.16
N GLY A 308 9.67 -3.33 -14.20
CA GLY A 308 10.08 -3.61 -12.83
C GLY A 308 8.90 -3.73 -11.86
N GLN A 309 9.20 -4.14 -10.63
CA GLN A 309 8.24 -4.16 -9.53
C GLN A 309 8.35 -2.82 -8.80
N GLY A 310 7.38 -1.93 -8.99
CA GLY A 310 7.34 -0.63 -8.35
C GLY A 310 5.99 -0.36 -7.70
N LEU A 311 5.60 0.91 -7.64
CA LEU A 311 4.32 1.37 -7.08
C LEU A 311 3.12 1.09 -8.00
N SER A 312 3.39 0.69 -9.24
CA SER A 312 2.40 0.26 -10.21
C SER A 312 2.35 -1.27 -10.27
N SER A 313 1.16 -1.86 -10.21
CA SER A 313 0.96 -3.18 -10.78
C SER A 313 1.22 -3.10 -12.28
N VAL A 314 2.24 -3.79 -12.76
CA VAL A 314 2.42 -4.02 -14.20
C VAL A 314 1.37 -5.05 -14.61
N GLU A 315 0.11 -4.62 -14.73
CA GLU A 315 -0.93 -5.47 -15.31
C GLU A 315 -0.51 -5.83 -16.74
N GLN A 316 -0.14 -7.11 -16.95
CA GLN A 316 0.13 -7.77 -18.23
C GLN A 316 0.42 -6.83 -19.40
N ARG A 317 1.53 -6.08 -19.33
CA ARG A 317 1.96 -5.21 -20.43
C ARG A 317 2.92 -5.96 -21.33
N GLU A 318 2.80 -5.75 -22.64
CA GLU A 318 3.80 -6.21 -23.59
C GLU A 318 5.17 -5.55 -23.27
N GLY A 319 6.24 -6.32 -23.42
CA GLY A 319 7.61 -5.87 -23.16
C GLY A 319 8.41 -6.82 -22.27
N PRO A 320 9.72 -6.59 -22.14
CA PRO A 320 10.58 -7.39 -21.29
C PRO A 320 10.25 -7.14 -19.80
N VAL A 321 10.28 -8.19 -19.00
CA VAL A 321 10.04 -8.14 -17.54
C VAL A 321 11.36 -8.31 -16.80
N LYS A 322 11.59 -7.47 -15.80
CA LYS A 322 12.83 -7.39 -15.03
C LYS A 322 13.06 -8.69 -14.26
N ARG A 323 14.29 -9.20 -14.30
CA ARG A 323 14.76 -10.36 -13.53
C ARG A 323 16.18 -10.11 -13.02
N GLU A 324 16.60 -10.90 -12.04
CA GLU A 324 17.99 -10.86 -11.57
C GLU A 324 18.96 -11.21 -12.70
N GLY A 325 20.05 -10.44 -12.83
CA GLY A 325 21.10 -10.67 -13.85
C GLY A 325 20.73 -10.36 -15.31
N ASP A 326 19.55 -9.82 -15.61
CA ASP A 326 19.09 -9.55 -16.98
C ASP A 326 19.81 -8.40 -17.72
N GLY A 327 20.64 -7.63 -17.02
CA GLY A 327 21.35 -6.49 -17.60
C GLY A 327 20.48 -5.24 -17.83
N LYS A 328 19.24 -5.20 -17.35
CA LYS A 328 18.26 -4.15 -17.64
C LYS A 328 17.96 -3.30 -16.41
N ALA A 329 17.66 -2.03 -16.62
CA ALA A 329 17.12 -1.17 -15.57
C ALA A 329 15.58 -1.25 -15.51
N PRO A 330 14.97 -1.07 -14.34
CA PRO A 330 13.54 -1.28 -14.19
C PRO A 330 12.75 -0.13 -14.83
N ALA A 331 11.69 -0.47 -15.55
CA ALA A 331 10.72 0.45 -16.12
C ALA A 331 9.43 0.43 -15.30
N GLY A 332 8.81 1.59 -15.08
CA GLY A 332 7.64 1.74 -14.22
C GLY A 332 7.69 3.00 -13.37
N VAL A 333 6.94 2.98 -12.25
CA VAL A 333 6.89 4.07 -11.27
C VAL A 333 7.49 3.60 -9.95
N PHE A 334 8.48 4.32 -9.44
CA PHE A 334 9.26 3.93 -8.26
C PHE A 334 9.37 5.09 -7.28
N LYS A 335 9.40 4.78 -5.97
CA LYS A 335 9.83 5.76 -4.97
C LYS A 335 11.35 5.90 -5.02
N LEU A 336 11.82 7.09 -4.66
CA LEU A 336 13.22 7.37 -4.41
C LEU A 336 13.44 7.35 -2.89
N GLY A 337 14.12 6.31 -2.42
CA GLY A 337 14.34 6.05 -1.01
C GLY A 337 15.58 6.76 -0.47
N THR A 338 16.35 6.03 0.34
CA THR A 338 17.54 6.53 1.02
C THR A 338 18.64 6.94 0.03
N ALA A 339 19.15 8.16 0.18
CA ALA A 339 20.39 8.59 -0.43
C ALA A 339 21.58 7.95 0.29
N PHE A 340 22.66 7.67 -0.42
CA PHE A 340 23.88 7.10 0.17
C PHE A 340 25.13 7.74 -0.43
N GLY A 341 26.24 7.63 0.28
CA GLY A 341 27.53 8.09 -0.23
C GLY A 341 28.68 7.85 0.73
N TYR A 342 29.87 8.31 0.35
CA TYR A 342 31.10 7.96 1.09
C TYR A 342 31.41 8.87 2.28
N ASP A 343 30.79 10.05 2.31
CA ASP A 343 30.96 11.04 3.36
C ASP A 343 30.12 10.67 4.59
N SER A 344 30.51 11.12 5.77
CA SER A 344 29.73 10.86 7.00
C SER A 344 28.38 11.58 7.02
N THR A 345 28.25 12.65 6.24
CA THR A 345 27.05 13.46 6.08
C THR A 345 26.97 13.97 4.65
N ALA A 346 25.76 14.18 4.13
CA ALA A 346 25.54 14.83 2.85
C ALA A 346 24.54 15.97 2.97
N ASP A 347 24.69 16.97 2.10
CA ASP A 347 23.68 18.02 1.89
C ASP A 347 22.52 17.44 1.07
N THR A 348 21.57 16.80 1.74
CA THR A 348 20.35 16.25 1.14
C THR A 348 19.21 16.26 2.15
N LYS A 349 17.98 16.35 1.65
CA LYS A 349 16.76 16.24 2.47
C LYS A 349 16.26 14.80 2.56
N LEU A 350 16.73 13.91 1.68
CA LEU A 350 16.44 12.49 1.77
C LEU A 350 17.12 11.90 3.01
N PRO A 351 16.60 10.79 3.57
CA PRO A 351 17.37 9.97 4.50
C PRO A 351 18.74 9.65 3.89
N TYR A 352 19.80 9.72 4.69
CA TYR A 352 21.17 9.52 4.22
C TYR A 352 21.89 8.38 4.93
N LEU A 353 22.45 7.45 4.16
CA LEU A 353 23.30 6.37 4.63
C LEU A 353 24.77 6.61 4.25
N ALA A 354 25.61 6.85 5.25
CA ALA A 354 27.06 6.90 5.06
C ALA A 354 27.61 5.48 4.86
N LEU A 355 28.21 5.23 3.69
CA LEU A 355 28.72 3.91 3.30
C LEU A 355 30.03 3.59 4.00
N THR A 356 30.03 2.60 4.87
CA THR A 356 31.23 1.99 5.47
C THR A 356 31.82 0.96 4.50
N PRO A 357 33.06 0.49 4.74
CA PRO A 357 33.65 -0.59 3.94
C PRO A 357 32.88 -1.92 3.99
N THR A 358 32.00 -2.10 4.98
CA THR A 358 31.25 -3.32 5.27
C THR A 358 29.80 -3.26 4.83
N ILE A 359 29.32 -2.11 4.36
CA ILE A 359 27.98 -2.02 3.77
C ILE A 359 27.97 -2.68 2.39
N GLU A 360 27.02 -3.59 2.23
CA GLU A 360 26.76 -4.35 1.01
C GLU A 360 25.25 -4.33 0.70
N CYS A 361 24.91 -4.35 -0.59
CA CYS A 361 23.54 -4.60 -1.04
C CYS A 361 23.41 -6.08 -1.41
N VAL A 362 22.50 -6.80 -0.79
CA VAL A 362 22.38 -8.25 -1.00
C VAL A 362 21.62 -8.55 -2.28
N ASP A 363 22.27 -9.25 -3.22
CA ASP A 363 21.68 -9.63 -4.52
C ASP A 363 21.38 -11.15 -4.64
N ASP A 364 21.65 -11.94 -3.59
CA ASP A 364 21.29 -13.35 -3.52
C ASP A 364 19.78 -13.52 -3.27
N SER A 365 19.06 -14.05 -4.27
CA SER A 365 17.60 -14.23 -4.19
C SER A 365 17.14 -15.26 -3.16
N HIS A 366 18.05 -16.03 -2.55
CA HIS A 366 17.72 -17.00 -1.50
C HIS A 366 17.86 -16.44 -0.08
N SER A 367 18.45 -15.25 0.07
CA SER A 367 18.66 -14.61 1.37
C SER A 367 17.35 -14.01 1.90
N ALA A 368 17.17 -14.05 3.22
CA ALA A 368 16.10 -13.30 3.88
C ALA A 368 16.30 -11.77 3.78
N ARG A 369 17.49 -11.33 3.34
CA ARG A 369 17.90 -9.93 3.16
C ARG A 369 17.98 -9.52 1.69
N TYR A 370 17.45 -10.32 0.77
CA TYR A 370 17.48 -10.02 -0.66
C TYR A 370 16.96 -8.59 -0.96
N ASN A 371 17.72 -7.84 -1.76
CA ASN A 371 17.45 -6.45 -2.12
C ASN A 371 17.49 -5.44 -0.93
N GLU A 372 18.23 -5.75 0.13
CA GLU A 372 18.47 -4.84 1.26
C GLU A 372 19.91 -4.32 1.29
N LEU A 373 20.08 -3.06 1.73
CA LEU A 373 21.37 -2.52 2.15
C LEU A 373 21.64 -2.92 3.60
N VAL A 374 22.68 -3.71 3.84
CA VAL A 374 23.03 -4.23 5.16
C VAL A 374 24.48 -3.89 5.50
N ASP A 375 24.76 -3.67 6.79
CA ASP A 375 26.14 -3.62 7.28
C ASP A 375 26.57 -5.04 7.68
N GLY A 376 27.35 -5.69 6.82
CA GLY A 376 27.84 -7.06 7.00
C GLY A 376 28.68 -7.27 8.27
N ALA A 377 29.13 -6.20 8.94
CA ALA A 377 29.78 -6.30 10.25
C ALA A 377 28.80 -6.52 11.42
N THR A 378 27.52 -6.21 11.20
CA THR A 378 26.50 -6.17 12.26
C THR A 378 25.45 -7.26 12.15
N VAL A 379 25.34 -7.91 10.99
CA VAL A 379 24.33 -8.92 10.71
C VAL A 379 24.98 -10.29 10.41
N SER A 380 24.29 -11.35 10.82
CA SER A 380 24.66 -12.71 10.41
C SER A 380 24.43 -12.89 8.92
N LYS A 381 25.48 -13.27 8.19
CA LYS A 381 25.44 -13.45 6.74
C LYS A 381 24.70 -14.74 6.36
N ASP A 382 23.66 -14.61 5.55
CA ASP A 382 22.89 -15.73 4.96
C ASP A 382 22.88 -15.72 3.41
N TRP A 383 23.71 -14.87 2.79
CA TRP A 383 23.80 -14.70 1.34
C TRP A 383 25.19 -15.07 0.77
N ASN A 384 25.21 -15.54 -0.47
CA ASN A 384 26.42 -15.91 -1.20
C ASN A 384 26.91 -14.83 -2.17
N SER A 385 26.05 -13.89 -2.54
CA SER A 385 26.36 -12.79 -3.45
C SER A 385 25.79 -11.47 -2.94
N SER A 386 26.51 -10.38 -3.23
CA SER A 386 26.16 -9.02 -2.82
C SER A 386 26.99 -8.01 -3.60
N GLU A 387 26.44 -6.80 -3.78
CA GLU A 387 27.17 -5.67 -4.30
C GLU A 387 27.85 -4.86 -3.18
N ARG A 388 29.19 -4.69 -3.27
CA ARG A 388 29.94 -3.85 -2.33
C ARG A 388 29.60 -2.39 -2.57
N MET A 389 29.11 -1.70 -1.54
CA MET A 389 28.61 -0.33 -1.71
C MET A 389 29.73 0.72 -1.72
N ARG A 390 30.81 0.51 -0.97
CA ARG A 390 32.00 1.37 -1.04
C ARG A 390 33.00 0.80 -2.05
N ARG A 391 32.98 1.35 -3.26
CA ARG A 391 33.73 0.90 -4.45
C ARG A 391 34.96 1.76 -4.72
N ASP A 392 35.99 1.16 -5.30
CA ASP A 392 37.24 1.85 -5.64
C ASP A 392 37.13 2.70 -6.92
N ASP A 393 36.07 2.50 -7.72
CA ASP A 393 35.79 3.25 -8.96
C ASP A 393 34.88 4.47 -8.75
N ASP A 394 34.59 4.82 -7.49
CA ASP A 394 33.81 5.99 -7.07
C ASP A 394 32.38 6.11 -7.63
N MET A 395 31.87 5.11 -8.35
CA MET A 395 30.52 5.14 -8.92
C MET A 395 29.44 5.34 -7.86
N TYR A 396 29.67 4.82 -6.65
CA TYR A 396 28.74 4.89 -5.51
C TYR A 396 29.12 5.97 -4.49
N ARG A 397 30.03 6.89 -4.85
CA ARG A 397 30.37 8.06 -4.02
C ARG A 397 29.12 8.89 -3.68
N LYS A 398 28.16 8.94 -4.60
CA LYS A 398 26.78 9.41 -4.39
C LYS A 398 25.82 8.48 -5.11
N GLY A 399 24.75 8.09 -4.43
CA GLY A 399 23.64 7.38 -5.04
C GLY A 399 22.33 7.52 -4.28
N ILE A 400 21.25 7.10 -4.93
CA ILE A 400 19.89 7.10 -4.36
C ILE A 400 19.29 5.73 -4.61
N PHE A 401 18.76 5.10 -3.57
CA PHE A 401 18.05 3.83 -3.70
C PHE A 401 16.75 4.01 -4.48
N ILE A 402 16.57 3.24 -5.55
CA ILE A 402 15.30 3.16 -6.28
C ILE A 402 14.53 1.99 -5.67
N GLU A 403 13.35 2.24 -5.12
CA GLU A 403 12.51 1.22 -4.47
C GLU A 403 11.82 0.29 -5.49
N HIS A 404 12.61 -0.28 -6.40
CA HIS A 404 12.24 -1.42 -7.21
C HIS A 404 12.32 -2.68 -6.34
N ASN A 405 11.36 -3.58 -6.50
CA ASN A 405 11.30 -4.85 -5.78
C ASN A 405 11.36 -4.66 -4.25
N THR A 406 10.56 -3.71 -3.74
CA THR A 406 10.50 -3.34 -2.32
C THR A 406 9.03 -3.36 -1.86
N PRO A 407 8.61 -4.33 -1.03
CA PRO A 407 9.38 -5.44 -0.45
C PRO A 407 9.85 -6.45 -1.52
N ALA A 408 10.92 -7.19 -1.18
CA ALA A 408 11.61 -8.04 -2.13
C ALA A 408 10.86 -9.36 -2.42
N SER A 409 10.60 -9.59 -3.70
CA SER A 409 10.25 -10.89 -4.27
C SER A 409 11.49 -11.51 -4.89
N PRO A 410 11.88 -12.75 -4.51
CA PRO A 410 13.05 -13.43 -5.03
C PRO A 410 13.19 -13.36 -6.56
N ALA A 411 14.42 -13.14 -7.03
CA ALA A 411 14.84 -13.12 -8.43
C ALA A 411 14.17 -12.04 -9.33
N SER A 412 13.47 -11.08 -8.74
CA SER A 412 12.80 -9.99 -9.46
C SER A 412 13.72 -8.79 -9.76
N GLY A 413 15.03 -8.96 -9.57
CA GLY A 413 16.06 -7.93 -9.70
C GLY A 413 16.26 -7.16 -8.40
N SER A 414 17.52 -6.83 -8.10
CA SER A 414 17.93 -6.19 -6.84
C SER A 414 18.96 -5.08 -7.05
N CYS A 415 19.25 -4.35 -5.97
CA CYS A 415 20.35 -3.37 -5.90
C CYS A 415 20.30 -2.35 -7.03
N ILE A 416 19.13 -1.72 -7.20
CA ILE A 416 18.90 -0.72 -8.24
C ILE A 416 19.04 0.68 -7.64
N PHE A 417 19.91 1.47 -8.25
CA PHE A 417 20.23 2.82 -7.77
C PHE A 417 20.20 3.84 -8.91
N PHE A 418 20.01 5.10 -8.53
CA PHE A 418 20.70 6.19 -9.21
C PHE A 418 22.13 6.28 -8.70
N HIS A 419 23.10 6.41 -9.60
CA HIS A 419 24.50 6.58 -9.21
C HIS A 419 25.32 7.33 -10.27
N ILE A 420 26.60 7.57 -9.97
CA ILE A 420 27.54 8.24 -10.88
C ILE A 420 27.93 7.29 -12.00
N TRP A 421 27.81 7.71 -13.26
CA TRP A 421 28.25 6.91 -14.40
C TRP A 421 29.77 6.88 -14.54
N ARG A 422 30.30 5.95 -15.35
CA ARG A 422 31.69 6.04 -15.83
C ARG A 422 31.85 7.02 -17.00
N GLY A 423 30.74 7.35 -17.65
CA GLY A 423 30.65 8.26 -18.78
C GLY A 423 29.35 8.05 -19.56
N PRO A 424 29.02 8.98 -20.48
CA PRO A 424 27.73 9.03 -21.18
C PRO A 424 27.47 7.89 -22.18
N THR A 425 28.46 7.03 -22.40
CA THR A 425 28.39 5.85 -23.29
C THR A 425 28.65 4.53 -22.55
N SER A 426 28.85 4.58 -21.23
CA SER A 426 29.18 3.42 -20.40
C SER A 426 27.94 2.95 -19.63
N PRO A 427 27.22 1.92 -20.10
CA PRO A 427 26.00 1.46 -19.44
C PRO A 427 26.27 0.84 -18.07
N THR A 428 25.21 0.70 -17.28
CA THR A 428 25.25 0.00 -15.99
C THR A 428 24.97 -1.49 -16.17
N LEU A 429 25.01 -2.27 -15.09
CA LEU A 429 24.50 -3.66 -15.10
C LEU A 429 22.99 -3.76 -14.91
N GLY A 430 22.31 -2.67 -14.52
CA GLY A 430 20.89 -2.66 -14.18
C GLY A 430 20.41 -1.38 -13.47
N CYS A 431 21.31 -0.50 -13.07
CA CYS A 431 21.00 0.81 -12.51
C CYS A 431 20.72 1.87 -13.59
N THR A 432 20.37 3.08 -13.15
CA THR A 432 20.37 4.28 -14.00
C THR A 432 21.47 5.22 -13.50
N ALA A 433 22.35 5.68 -14.38
CA ALA A 433 23.53 6.46 -14.00
C ALA A 433 23.66 7.75 -14.79
N MET A 434 24.29 8.75 -14.18
CA MET A 434 24.35 10.13 -14.69
C MET A 434 25.65 10.82 -14.29
N ASP A 435 25.83 12.05 -14.77
CA ASP A 435 26.99 12.87 -14.43
C ASP A 435 27.07 13.17 -12.91
N PRO A 436 28.28 13.23 -12.31
CA PRO A 436 28.44 13.65 -10.92
C PRO A 436 27.73 14.96 -10.57
N ALA A 437 27.70 15.93 -11.48
CA ALA A 437 27.01 17.20 -11.26
C ALA A 437 25.48 17.02 -11.25
N ASP A 438 24.95 16.11 -12.06
CA ASP A 438 23.51 15.86 -12.18
C ASP A 438 22.97 15.17 -10.94
N ILE A 439 23.65 14.13 -10.44
CA ILE A 439 23.22 13.47 -9.21
C ILE A 439 23.37 14.38 -7.99
N ALA A 440 24.36 15.27 -7.96
CA ALA A 440 24.46 16.28 -6.92
C ALA A 440 23.27 17.25 -6.95
N ARG A 441 22.77 17.63 -8.13
CA ARG A 441 21.53 18.42 -8.24
C ARG A 441 20.30 17.65 -7.75
N LEU A 442 20.24 16.33 -7.95
CA LEU A 442 19.16 15.51 -7.39
C LEU A 442 19.19 15.48 -5.86
N PHE A 443 20.36 15.29 -5.25
CA PHE A 443 20.53 15.29 -3.79
C PHE A 443 19.97 16.54 -3.12
N ASN A 444 20.23 17.72 -3.71
CA ASN A 444 19.82 19.01 -3.17
C ASN A 444 18.33 19.29 -3.40
N TRP A 445 17.78 18.80 -4.52
CA TRP A 445 16.42 19.10 -4.94
C TRP A 445 15.39 18.18 -4.28
N LEU A 446 15.65 16.87 -4.24
CA LEU A 446 14.71 15.87 -3.74
C LEU A 446 14.38 16.10 -2.25
N ASP A 447 13.09 16.12 -1.94
CA ASP A 447 12.56 16.34 -0.60
C ASP A 447 11.53 15.23 -0.30
N PRO A 448 11.76 14.36 0.70
CA PRO A 448 10.84 13.25 0.99
C PRO A 448 9.44 13.73 1.36
N ARG A 449 9.30 14.98 1.85
CA ARG A 449 8.00 15.60 2.16
C ARG A 449 7.20 15.97 0.91
N GLN A 450 7.83 15.95 -0.26
CA GLN A 450 7.22 16.20 -1.56
C GLN A 450 6.90 14.89 -2.32
N SER A 451 7.05 13.73 -1.66
CA SER A 451 6.77 12.41 -2.23
C SER A 451 7.42 12.20 -3.61
N PRO A 452 8.77 12.27 -3.71
CA PRO A 452 9.45 12.21 -4.99
C PRO A 452 9.31 10.84 -5.65
N LEU A 453 8.95 10.84 -6.93
CA LEU A 453 8.81 9.63 -7.74
C LEU A 453 9.71 9.63 -8.97
N LEU A 454 10.09 8.42 -9.40
CA LEU A 454 10.69 8.13 -10.70
C LEU A 454 9.65 7.50 -11.61
N VAL A 455 9.46 8.04 -12.81
CA VAL A 455 8.83 7.36 -13.95
C VAL A 455 9.92 7.06 -14.97
N GLN A 456 10.23 5.78 -15.17
CA GLN A 456 11.27 5.34 -16.11
C GLN A 456 10.67 4.44 -17.18
N LEU A 457 10.65 4.87 -18.44
CA LEU A 457 9.93 4.17 -19.52
C LEU A 457 10.57 4.40 -20.88
N PRO A 458 10.45 3.48 -21.86
CA PRO A 458 10.73 3.85 -23.22
C PRO A 458 9.68 4.85 -23.77
N GLU A 459 10.07 5.64 -24.78
CA GLU A 459 9.27 6.78 -25.25
C GLU A 459 7.86 6.40 -25.70
N ALA A 460 7.73 5.28 -26.44
CA ALA A 460 6.44 4.83 -26.96
C ALA A 460 5.48 4.47 -25.83
N GLU A 461 5.98 3.78 -24.81
CA GLU A 461 5.22 3.39 -23.63
C GLU A 461 4.82 4.61 -22.80
N TYR A 462 5.71 5.60 -22.68
CA TYR A 462 5.39 6.86 -22.01
C TYR A 462 4.19 7.54 -22.66
N GLU A 463 4.20 7.70 -23.98
CA GLU A 463 3.10 8.37 -24.69
C GLU A 463 1.79 7.61 -24.60
N GLN A 464 1.82 6.28 -24.66
CA GLN A 464 0.61 5.45 -24.53
C GLN A 464 -0.08 5.60 -23.17
N ILE A 465 0.68 5.85 -22.10
CA ILE A 465 0.12 5.89 -20.74
C ILE A 465 -0.03 7.29 -20.18
N ARG A 466 0.58 8.30 -20.83
CA ARG A 466 0.68 9.68 -20.35
C ARG A 466 -0.65 10.20 -19.82
N GLU A 467 -1.71 10.08 -20.62
CA GLU A 467 -3.04 10.55 -20.25
C GLU A 467 -3.64 9.76 -19.08
N SER A 468 -3.55 8.43 -19.12
CA SER A 468 -4.10 7.56 -18.07
C SER A 468 -3.44 7.78 -16.71
N TRP A 469 -2.17 8.18 -16.71
CA TRP A 469 -1.35 8.40 -15.52
C TRP A 469 -1.18 9.90 -15.19
N ASN A 470 -1.84 10.79 -15.93
CA ASN A 470 -1.71 12.25 -15.78
C ASN A 470 -0.24 12.75 -15.75
N LEU A 471 0.58 12.17 -16.63
CA LEU A 471 2.00 12.52 -16.77
C LEU A 471 2.18 13.80 -17.61
N PRO A 472 3.25 14.58 -17.38
CA PRO A 472 3.52 15.80 -18.15
C PRO A 472 3.79 15.52 -19.64
N GLU A 473 3.69 16.57 -20.46
CA GLU A 473 4.21 16.54 -21.83
C GLU A 473 5.74 16.59 -21.82
N ARG A 474 6.36 15.72 -22.63
CA ARG A 474 7.82 15.58 -22.70
C ARG A 474 8.52 16.77 -23.32
#